data_AF-C5F2P6-F1
#
_entry.id   AF-C5F2P6-F1
#
_cell.length_a   1.000
_cell.length_b   1.000
_cell.length_c   1.000
_cell.angle_alpha   90.00
_cell.angle_beta   90.00
_cell.angle_gamma   90.00
#
_symmetry.space_group_name_H-M   'P 1'
#
loop_
_entity.id
_entity.type
_entity.pdbx_description
1 polymer ?
#
loop_
_entity_poly.entity_id
_entity_poly.type
_entity_poly.pdbx_seq_one_letter_code
_entity_poly.pdbx_strand_id
1 'polypeptide(L)'
;MSKDNSLTIENIFAYENEYIDCKVLESKGIDSINSKLYFMGVELTGGDETKEPYQECFFGELDSKDTIGLGLDTLKPIYYLTGKMTYDIEESKDIFSQTLKVFYKNHTLTIL
;
A
#
# COMPACT_ATOMS: atom_id res chain seq x y z
N MET A 1 -2.58 -13.90 -33.64
CA MET A 1 -1.50 -13.72 -32.65
C MET A 1 -2.19 -13.48 -31.32
N SER A 2 -2.16 -14.44 -30.40
CA SER A 2 -2.52 -14.19 -29.01
C SER A 2 -1.49 -13.23 -28.46
N LYS A 3 -1.89 -12.03 -27.99
CA LYS A 3 -1.02 -11.26 -27.11
C LYS A 3 -0.80 -12.16 -25.91
N ASP A 4 0.45 -12.56 -25.70
CA ASP A 4 0.84 -13.22 -24.46
C ASP A 4 0.57 -12.20 -23.36
N ASN A 5 -0.51 -12.40 -22.61
CA ASN A 5 -1.06 -11.42 -21.69
C ASN A 5 -0.33 -11.50 -20.35
N SER A 6 0.99 -11.75 -20.38
CA SER A 6 1.81 -11.85 -19.20
C SER A 6 2.15 -10.44 -18.72
N LEU A 7 1.72 -10.11 -17.51
CA LEU A 7 2.15 -8.89 -16.83
C LEU A 7 3.67 -8.93 -16.59
N THR A 8 4.32 -7.77 -16.64
CA THR A 8 5.76 -7.61 -16.36
C THR A 8 5.98 -7.38 -14.87
N ILE A 9 6.96 -8.10 -14.30
CA ILE A 9 7.42 -7.87 -12.93
C ILE A 9 8.49 -6.79 -12.96
N GLU A 10 8.30 -5.72 -12.20
CA GLU A 10 9.18 -4.56 -12.20
C GLU A 10 9.61 -4.13 -10.79
N ASN A 11 10.60 -3.23 -10.74
CA ASN A 11 10.91 -2.46 -9.54
C ASN A 11 10.30 -1.07 -9.73
N ILE A 12 9.32 -0.72 -8.89
CA ILE A 12 8.63 0.56 -8.91
C ILE A 12 9.29 1.45 -7.85
N PHE A 13 9.66 2.67 -8.23
CA PHE A 13 10.30 3.62 -7.32
C PHE A 13 9.36 4.81 -7.11
N ALA A 14 9.07 5.07 -5.84
CA ALA A 14 8.24 6.17 -5.40
C ALA A 14 9.02 7.15 -4.53
N TYR A 15 8.62 8.41 -4.61
CA TYR A 15 9.19 9.53 -3.88
C TYR A 15 8.13 10.27 -3.06
N GLU A 16 8.56 11.28 -2.32
CA GLU A 16 7.70 12.03 -1.41
C GLU A 16 6.46 12.61 -2.11
N ASN A 17 5.30 12.41 -1.47
CA ASN A 17 3.99 12.92 -1.91
C ASN A 17 3.51 12.37 -3.26
N GLU A 18 4.13 11.29 -3.75
CA GLU A 18 3.61 10.59 -4.91
C GLU A 18 2.41 9.71 -4.57
N TYR A 19 1.71 9.35 -5.63
CA TYR A 19 0.56 8.47 -5.60
C TYR A 19 0.76 7.33 -6.59
N ILE A 20 0.51 6.10 -6.15
CA ILE A 20 0.49 4.90 -7.00
C ILE A 20 -0.94 4.35 -7.07
N ASP A 21 -1.47 4.25 -8.28
CA ASP A 21 -2.69 3.52 -8.57
C ASP A 21 -2.34 2.13 -9.11
N CYS A 22 -2.70 1.07 -8.39
CA CYS A 22 -2.44 -0.30 -8.84
C CYS A 22 -3.16 -0.61 -10.17
N LYS A 23 -4.33 -0.03 -10.43
CA LYS A 23 -5.05 -0.20 -11.70
C LYS A 23 -4.32 0.49 -12.86
N VAL A 24 -3.67 1.62 -12.61
CA VAL A 24 -2.84 2.27 -13.63
C VAL A 24 -1.61 1.42 -13.96
N LEU A 25 -0.97 0.80 -12.96
CA LEU A 25 0.13 -0.13 -13.19
C LEU A 25 -0.32 -1.32 -14.04
N GLU A 26 -1.43 -1.96 -13.69
CA GLU A 26 -2.01 -3.09 -14.43
C GLU A 26 -2.38 -2.69 -15.87
N SER A 27 -2.92 -1.48 -16.08
CA SER A 27 -3.23 -0.97 -17.43
C SER A 27 -1.98 -0.78 -18.31
N LYS A 28 -0.81 -0.59 -17.68
CA LYS A 28 0.50 -0.53 -18.35
C LYS A 28 1.11 -1.92 -18.55
N GLY A 29 0.43 -2.97 -18.11
CA GLY A 29 0.91 -4.35 -18.18
C GLY A 29 1.87 -4.72 -17.06
N ILE A 30 1.92 -3.97 -15.96
CA ILE A 30 2.80 -4.26 -14.81
C ILE A 30 2.04 -5.12 -13.80
N ASP A 31 2.71 -6.14 -13.26
CA ASP A 31 2.21 -7.00 -12.20
C ASP A 31 2.30 -6.28 -10.85
N SER A 32 1.19 -5.66 -10.42
CA SER A 32 1.09 -4.91 -9.16
C SER A 32 1.28 -5.78 -7.90
N ILE A 33 1.11 -7.11 -8.02
CA ILE A 33 1.17 -8.06 -6.89
C ILE A 33 2.59 -8.56 -6.68
N ASN A 34 3.29 -8.91 -7.77
CA ASN A 34 4.62 -9.52 -7.70
C ASN A 34 5.77 -8.53 -7.92
N SER A 35 5.48 -7.29 -8.37
CA SER A 35 6.48 -6.23 -8.47
C SER A 35 6.94 -5.76 -7.10
N LYS A 36 8.19 -5.31 -7.02
CA LYS A 36 8.72 -4.69 -5.80
C LYS A 36 8.46 -3.21 -5.83
N LEU A 37 8.03 -2.67 -4.69
CA LEU A 37 7.84 -1.23 -4.51
C LEU A 37 8.90 -0.68 -3.56
N TYR A 38 9.55 0.41 -3.96
CA TYR A 38 10.53 1.12 -3.17
C TYR A 38 10.02 2.53 -2.89
N PHE A 39 10.05 2.95 -1.63
CA PHE A 39 9.73 4.32 -1.25
C PHE A 39 10.95 4.98 -0.63
N MET A 40 11.39 6.11 -1.21
CA MET A 40 12.62 6.80 -0.79
C MET A 40 13.85 5.87 -0.73
N GLY A 41 13.92 4.90 -1.66
CA GLY A 41 14.99 3.92 -1.76
C GLY A 41 14.89 2.71 -0.80
N VAL A 42 13.83 2.62 0.01
CA VAL A 42 13.58 1.48 0.91
C VAL A 42 12.52 0.57 0.30
N GLU A 43 12.83 -0.74 0.20
CA GLU A 43 11.86 -1.74 -0.24
C GLU A 43 10.71 -1.83 0.77
N LEU A 44 9.47 -1.73 0.28
CA LEU A 44 8.27 -1.88 1.08
C LEU A 44 7.92 -3.37 1.16
N THR A 45 8.16 -3.96 2.33
CA THR A 45 7.91 -5.39 2.57
C THR A 45 6.55 -5.66 3.21
N GLY A 46 5.79 -4.61 3.53
CA GLY A 46 4.53 -4.73 4.28
C GLY A 46 4.79 -5.04 5.76
N GLY A 47 3.80 -5.64 6.40
CA GLY A 47 3.90 -6.15 7.77
C GLY A 47 2.81 -7.18 8.05
N ASP A 48 2.86 -7.79 9.22
CA ASP A 48 1.82 -8.73 9.64
C ASP A 48 0.57 -7.95 10.08
N GLU A 49 -0.51 -8.03 9.29
CA GLU A 49 -1.79 -7.40 9.64
C GLU A 49 -2.47 -8.10 10.82
N THR A 50 -3.23 -7.33 11.61
CA THR A 50 -4.18 -7.90 12.57
C THR A 50 -5.31 -8.59 11.80
N LYS A 51 -5.71 -9.79 12.20
CA LYS A 51 -6.76 -10.58 11.52
C LYS A 51 -8.18 -10.05 11.73
N GLU A 52 -8.35 -8.91 12.39
CA GLU A 52 -9.64 -8.33 12.71
C GLU A 52 -10.15 -7.48 11.54
N PRO A 53 -11.35 -7.75 11.00
CA PRO A 53 -11.88 -7.04 9.85
C PRO A 53 -12.40 -5.63 10.21
N TYR A 54 -12.30 -4.69 9.26
CA TYR A 54 -12.96 -3.37 9.24
C TYR A 54 -12.46 -2.27 10.20
N GLN A 55 -11.23 -2.35 10.70
CA GLN A 55 -10.62 -1.22 11.40
C GLN A 55 -9.45 -0.64 10.61
N GLU A 56 -9.20 0.65 10.79
CA GLU A 56 -8.00 1.27 10.30
C GLU A 56 -6.80 0.53 10.89
N CYS A 57 -5.99 -0.10 10.03
CA CYS A 57 -4.89 -0.93 10.48
C CYS A 57 -3.59 -0.14 10.35
N PHE A 58 -3.01 0.22 11.49
CA PHE A 58 -1.60 0.58 11.55
C PHE A 58 -0.77 -0.70 11.70
N PHE A 59 0.19 -0.89 10.81
CA PHE A 59 1.10 -2.04 10.86
C PHE A 59 2.51 -1.66 10.36
N GLY A 60 3.48 -2.50 10.65
CA GLY A 60 4.88 -2.28 10.35
C GLY A 60 5.78 -3.24 11.11
N GLU A 61 7.09 -3.03 11.04
CA GLU A 61 8.05 -3.84 11.79
C GLU A 61 7.95 -3.52 13.28
N LEU A 62 7.90 -4.56 14.12
CA LEU A 62 7.81 -4.39 15.57
C LEU A 62 9.16 -3.90 16.14
N ASP A 63 9.12 -2.89 17.01
CA ASP A 63 10.30 -2.49 17.76
C ASP A 63 10.35 -3.23 19.10
N SER A 64 11.19 -4.27 19.15
CA SER A 64 11.46 -5.05 20.36
C SER A 64 12.01 -4.25 21.54
N LYS A 65 12.44 -3.00 21.31
CA LYS A 65 12.99 -2.08 22.31
C LYS A 65 12.06 -0.90 22.58
N ASP A 66 10.87 -0.86 21.97
CA ASP A 66 9.94 0.24 22.21
C ASP A 66 9.49 0.25 23.67
N THR A 67 9.69 1.41 24.29
CA THR A 67 9.32 1.71 25.67
C THR A 67 8.29 2.86 25.75
N ILE A 68 7.90 3.41 24.59
CA ILE A 68 7.17 4.68 24.44
C ILE A 68 5.73 4.44 23.93
N GLY A 69 5.43 3.27 23.35
CA GLY A 69 4.07 2.71 23.35
C GLY A 69 3.36 2.57 22.00
N LEU A 70 4.07 2.68 20.88
CA LEU A 70 3.53 2.39 19.54
C LEU A 70 3.75 0.92 19.12
N GLY A 71 4.76 0.26 19.69
CA GLY A 71 5.17 -1.10 19.35
C GLY A 71 5.83 -1.25 17.98
N LEU A 72 6.03 -0.16 17.24
CA LEU A 72 6.53 -0.15 15.86
C LEU A 72 7.89 0.55 15.75
N ASP A 73 8.77 0.03 14.89
CA ASP A 73 10.06 0.64 14.57
C ASP A 73 9.86 1.85 13.64
N THR A 74 9.90 3.04 14.25
CA THR A 74 9.78 4.32 13.53
C THR A 74 10.91 4.63 12.56
N LEU A 75 12.01 3.85 12.57
CA LEU A 75 13.07 3.91 11.57
C LEU A 75 12.75 3.09 10.31
N LYS A 76 11.65 2.35 10.30
CA LYS A 76 11.13 1.56 9.17
C LYS A 76 9.83 2.17 8.64
N PRO A 77 9.40 1.78 7.43
CA PRO A 77 8.09 2.18 6.92
C PRO A 77 6.96 1.72 7.83
N ILE A 78 6.05 2.65 8.14
CA ILE A 78 4.80 2.39 8.86
C ILE A 78 3.65 2.50 7.87
N TYR A 79 2.75 1.53 7.93
CA TYR A 79 1.64 1.38 7.01
C TYR A 79 0.33 1.71 7.72
N TYR A 80 -0.56 2.41 7.01
CA TYR A 80 -1.89 2.75 7.49
C TYR A 80 -2.90 2.44 6.39
N LEU A 81 -3.62 1.34 6.57
CA LEU A 81 -4.67 0.90 5.66
C LEU A 81 -6.02 1.45 6.13
N THR A 82 -6.68 2.17 5.24
CA THR A 82 -8.03 2.69 5.46
C THR A 82 -8.98 2.14 4.41
N GLY A 83 -10.18 1.76 4.82
CA GLY A 83 -11.26 1.32 3.95
C GLY A 83 -12.43 2.28 4.00
N LYS A 84 -13.04 2.57 2.85
CA LYS A 84 -14.24 3.41 2.77
C LYS A 84 -15.29 2.72 1.90
N MET A 85 -16.50 2.62 2.45
CA MET A 85 -17.70 2.32 1.68
C MET A 85 -18.31 3.62 1.15
N THR A 86 -18.60 3.64 -0.14
CA THR A 86 -19.34 4.71 -0.80
C THR A 86 -20.45 4.10 -1.64
N TYR A 87 -21.64 4.69 -1.64
CA TYR A 87 -22.73 4.25 -2.51
C TYR A 87 -22.64 4.97 -3.85
N ASP A 88 -22.54 4.21 -4.93
CA ASP A 88 -22.66 4.73 -6.29
C ASP A 88 -24.15 4.81 -6.66
N ILE A 89 -24.64 6.04 -6.85
CA ILE A 89 -26.04 6.31 -7.15
C ILE A 89 -26.38 5.87 -8.58
N GLU A 90 -25.45 6.00 -9.52
CA GLU A 90 -25.69 5.67 -10.93
C GLU A 90 -25.74 4.16 -11.13
N GLU A 91 -24.82 3.44 -10.49
CA GLU A 91 -24.76 1.98 -10.57
C GLU A 91 -25.60 1.28 -9.49
N SER A 92 -26.23 2.04 -8.58
CA SER A 92 -27.03 1.55 -7.46
C SER A 92 -26.33 0.46 -6.63
N LYS A 93 -25.02 0.61 -6.41
CA LYS A 93 -24.17 -0.39 -5.75
C LYS A 93 -23.28 0.23 -4.68
N ASP A 94 -22.98 -0.56 -3.65
CA ASP A 94 -21.92 -0.23 -2.72
C ASP A 94 -20.55 -0.45 -3.38
N ILE A 95 -19.71 0.59 -3.33
CA ILE A 95 -18.32 0.55 -3.74
C ILE A 95 -17.46 0.56 -2.49
N PHE A 96 -16.64 -0.48 -2.36
CA PHE A 96 -15.59 -0.52 -1.37
C PHE A 96 -14.28 -0.05 -2.01
N SER A 97 -13.60 0.89 -1.35
CA SER A 97 -12.28 1.39 -1.74
C SER A 97 -11.33 1.29 -0.56
N GLN A 98 -10.07 1.02 -0.84
CA GLN A 98 -9.00 1.02 0.15
C GLN A 98 -7.93 2.04 -0.24
N THR A 99 -7.28 2.59 0.77
CA THR A 99 -6.13 3.48 0.61
C THR A 99 -5.08 3.05 1.60
N LEU A 100 -3.88 2.76 1.11
CA LEU A 100 -2.72 2.48 1.92
C LEU A 100 -1.83 3.73 1.94
N LYS A 101 -1.64 4.30 3.14
CA LYS A 101 -0.64 5.34 3.36
C LYS A 101 0.61 4.70 3.95
N VAL A 102 1.77 5.07 3.41
CA VAL A 102 3.07 4.63 3.91
C VAL A 102 3.80 5.85 4.44
N PHE A 103 4.16 5.80 5.71
CA PHE A 103 4.94 6.83 6.39
C PHE A 103 6.37 6.32 6.57
N TYR A 104 7.34 7.09 6.11
CA TYR A 104 8.75 6.76 6.30
C TYR A 104 9.53 8.05 6.59
N LYS A 105 10.05 8.14 7.83
CA LYS A 105 10.63 9.38 8.36
C LYS A 105 9.62 10.53 8.25
N ASN A 106 9.93 11.58 7.50
CA ASN A 106 9.07 12.73 7.24
C ASN A 106 8.38 12.67 5.86
N HIS A 107 8.44 11.53 5.15
CA HIS A 107 7.86 11.37 3.83
C HIS A 107 6.60 10.51 3.90
N THR A 108 5.65 10.81 3.02
CA THR A 108 4.40 10.05 2.86
C THR A 108 4.23 9.60 1.41
N LEU A 109 3.77 8.35 1.23
CA LEU A 109 3.34 7.78 -0.04
C LEU A 109 1.89 7.31 0.08
N THR A 110 1.09 7.51 -0.96
CA THR A 110 -0.28 6.99 -1.05
C THR A 110 -0.40 5.94 -2.14
N ILE A 111 -1.03 4.81 -1.83
CA ILE A 111 -1.32 3.73 -2.78
C ILE A 111 -2.84 3.48 -2.79
N LEU A 112 -3.44 3.43 -3.97
CA LEU A 112 -4.87 3.16 -4.21
C LEU A 112 -5.07 1.91 -5.10
#